data_AF-A0A2E7PE33-F1
#
_entry.id   AF-A0A2E7PE33-F1
#
_cell.length_a   1.000
_cell.length_b   1.000
_cell.length_c   1.000
_cell.angle_alpha   90.00
_cell.angle_beta   90.00
_cell.angle_gamma   90.00
#
_symmetry.space_group_name_H-M   'P 1'
#
loop_
_entity.id
_entity.type
_entity.pdbx_description
1 polymer ?
#
loop_
_entity_poly.entity_id
_entity_poly.type
_entity_poly.pdbx_seq_one_letter_code
_entity_poly.pdbx_strand_id
1 'polypeptide(L)'
;MTIELSPSISEALTHFVAAKKSAKSVQQGHQELGRFVAWCGRDRKVADLSPIEVAEYAQQIGLGGSESVHRLSPVKTFLAYWKDQGWIENGLASHLRVPRTRRTTAGAKTANRPTYSGSQLSQEGYDRLVAQLDGLKGERAIVLEDIKRAMADKDFRENAPLEAAKDRQGIIELRIRELEASINNAQILPEGASSKVARSAVGAKVTLKDSNSGKTVAYTLVDVREADVSENKISTTSPVGQALLDRMVGEEVTINVPKGTLRYLVQRITATS
;
A
#
# COMPACT_ATOMS: atom_id res chain seq x y z
N MET A 1 -34.92 20.88 21.18
CA MET A 1 -34.44 20.68 19.80
C MET A 1 -33.44 19.54 19.88
N THR A 2 -33.90 18.33 19.57
CA THR A 2 -33.27 17.06 19.93
C THR A 2 -31.99 16.83 19.13
N ILE A 3 -30.92 16.50 19.84
CA ILE A 3 -29.65 16.06 19.30
C ILE A 3 -29.91 14.63 18.80
N GLU A 4 -30.20 14.46 17.52
CA GLU A 4 -30.39 13.13 16.92
C GLU A 4 -29.06 12.36 17.06
N LEU A 5 -29.03 11.41 18.00
CA LEU A 5 -27.92 10.47 18.14
C LEU A 5 -27.81 9.69 16.84
N SER A 6 -26.72 9.89 16.10
CA SER A 6 -26.39 9.04 14.95
C SER A 6 -26.36 7.58 15.41
N PRO A 7 -27.20 6.69 14.85
CA PRO A 7 -27.28 5.30 15.29
C PRO A 7 -25.98 4.55 15.00
N SER A 8 -25.77 3.43 15.70
CA SER A 8 -24.73 2.48 15.31
C SER A 8 -25.04 1.87 13.95
N ILE A 9 -24.02 1.36 13.27
CA ILE A 9 -24.16 0.71 11.96
C ILE A 9 -25.08 -0.52 12.06
N SER A 10 -25.09 -1.23 13.19
CA SER A 10 -26.00 -2.35 13.46
C SER A 10 -27.46 -1.90 13.66
N GLU A 11 -27.68 -0.79 14.36
CA GLU A 11 -29.02 -0.20 14.51
C GLU A 11 -29.54 0.31 13.16
N ALA A 12 -28.69 0.98 12.39
CA ALA A 12 -29.00 1.44 11.04
C ALA A 12 -29.44 0.29 10.12
N LEU A 13 -28.80 -0.88 10.21
CA LEU A 13 -29.21 -2.09 9.49
C LEU A 13 -30.61 -2.56 9.90
N THR A 14 -30.89 -2.59 11.20
CA THR A 14 -32.20 -2.96 11.75
C THR A 14 -33.29 -2.01 11.25
N HIS A 15 -33.05 -0.69 11.28
CA HIS A 15 -33.96 0.32 10.75
C HIS A 15 -34.20 0.15 9.24
N PHE A 16 -33.14 -0.10 8.46
CA PHE A 16 -33.24 -0.30 7.02
C PHE A 16 -34.06 -1.54 6.66
N VAL A 17 -33.84 -2.66 7.37
CA VAL A 17 -34.59 -3.90 7.16
C VAL A 17 -36.06 -3.73 7.55
N ALA A 18 -36.35 -3.02 8.64
CA ALA A 18 -37.71 -2.70 9.04
C ALA A 18 -38.43 -1.80 8.03
N ALA A 19 -37.74 -0.81 7.47
CA ALA A 19 -38.29 0.12 6.47
C ALA A 19 -38.55 -0.51 5.09
N LYS A 20 -37.80 -1.56 4.71
CA LYS A 20 -37.86 -2.20 3.38
C LYS A 20 -38.61 -3.54 3.36
N LYS A 21 -39.51 -3.78 4.33
CA LYS A 21 -40.23 -5.04 4.65
C LYS A 21 -40.92 -5.81 3.50
N SER A 22 -40.92 -5.35 2.24
CA SER A 22 -41.72 -5.95 1.14
C SER A 22 -40.98 -6.32 -0.15
N ALA A 23 -39.64 -6.33 -0.22
CA ALA A 23 -38.94 -6.64 -1.48
C ALA A 23 -38.14 -7.95 -1.41
N LYS A 24 -38.50 -8.92 -2.25
CA LYS A 24 -37.77 -10.19 -2.48
C LYS A 24 -36.27 -10.00 -2.74
N SER A 25 -35.84 -8.83 -3.22
CA SER A 25 -34.43 -8.48 -3.44
C SER A 25 -33.63 -8.18 -2.17
N VAL A 26 -34.30 -7.85 -1.05
CA VAL A 26 -33.65 -7.53 0.23
C VAL A 26 -33.16 -8.79 0.94
N GLN A 27 -33.83 -9.93 0.75
CA GLN A 27 -33.44 -11.22 1.33
C GLN A 27 -32.07 -11.70 0.83
N GLN A 28 -31.79 -11.58 -0.48
CA GLN A 28 -30.46 -11.88 -1.04
C GLN A 28 -29.41 -10.82 -0.68
N GLY A 29 -29.83 -9.56 -0.45
CA GLY A 29 -28.93 -8.48 -0.04
C GLY A 29 -28.55 -8.50 1.45
N HIS A 30 -29.34 -9.14 2.31
CA HIS A 30 -29.12 -9.11 3.76
C HIS A 30 -27.78 -9.73 4.18
N GLN A 31 -27.34 -10.79 3.50
CA GLN A 31 -26.02 -11.40 3.75
C GLN A 31 -24.87 -10.43 3.43
N GLU A 32 -24.97 -9.70 2.32
CA GLU A 32 -23.95 -8.73 1.91
C GLU A 32 -23.95 -7.47 2.78
N LEU A 33 -25.13 -7.06 3.27
CA LEU A 33 -25.24 -6.02 4.28
C LEU A 33 -24.62 -6.45 5.61
N GLY A 34 -24.86 -7.69 6.05
CA GLY A 34 -24.23 -8.25 7.26
C GLY A 34 -22.71 -8.30 7.16
N ARG A 35 -22.16 -8.64 5.98
CA ARG A 35 -20.71 -8.57 5.70
C ARG A 35 -20.17 -7.15 5.76
N PHE A 36 -20.89 -6.20 5.17
CA PHE A 36 -20.52 -4.78 5.21
C PHE A 36 -20.53 -4.22 6.64
N VAL A 37 -21.55 -4.56 7.44
CA VAL A 37 -21.64 -4.16 8.85
C VAL A 37 -20.52 -4.80 9.68
N ALA A 38 -20.19 -6.06 9.44
CA ALA A 38 -19.07 -6.73 10.10
C ALA A 38 -17.72 -6.09 9.73
N TRP A 39 -17.56 -5.65 8.47
CA TRP A 39 -16.37 -4.93 7.99
C TRP A 39 -16.22 -3.56 8.65
N CYS A 40 -17.29 -2.77 8.71
CA CYS A 40 -17.24 -1.41 9.25
C CYS A 40 -17.20 -1.35 10.79
N GLY A 41 -17.57 -2.46 11.44
CA GLY A 41 -17.77 -2.55 12.89
C GLY A 41 -19.23 -2.33 13.28
N ARG A 42 -19.78 -3.25 14.09
CA ARG A 42 -21.21 -3.27 14.47
C ARG A 42 -21.63 -2.10 15.35
N ASP A 43 -20.78 -1.76 16.32
CA ASP A 43 -21.04 -0.75 17.35
C ASP A 43 -20.58 0.66 16.96
N ARG A 44 -19.93 0.79 15.79
CA ARG A 44 -19.46 2.09 15.29
C ARG A 44 -20.64 2.93 14.83
N LYS A 45 -20.54 4.25 14.98
CA LYS A 45 -21.58 5.18 14.49
C LYS A 45 -21.51 5.34 12.99
N VAL A 46 -22.66 5.50 12.35
CA VAL A 46 -22.76 5.76 10.90
C VAL A 46 -22.04 7.05 10.47
N ALA A 47 -21.96 8.05 11.36
CA ALA A 47 -21.29 9.33 11.10
C ALA A 47 -19.77 9.22 11.04
N ASP A 48 -19.18 8.21 11.68
CA ASP A 48 -17.73 8.00 11.72
C ASP A 48 -17.20 7.30 10.47
N LEU A 49 -18.08 6.83 9.57
CA LEU A 49 -17.70 6.06 8.40
C LEU A 49 -17.15 6.97 7.29
N SER A 50 -15.90 6.74 6.90
CA SER A 50 -15.25 7.57 5.88
C SER A 50 -15.50 7.08 4.45
N PRO A 51 -15.43 7.96 3.44
CA PRO A 51 -15.50 7.58 2.02
C PRO A 51 -14.41 6.59 1.58
N ILE A 52 -13.25 6.63 2.24
CA ILE A 52 -12.10 5.77 1.95
C ILE A 52 -12.42 4.32 2.32
N GLU A 53 -12.94 4.09 3.52
CA GLU A 53 -13.29 2.76 4.01
C GLU A 53 -14.37 2.08 3.17
N VAL A 54 -15.33 2.89 2.68
CA VAL A 54 -16.38 2.43 1.75
C VAL A 54 -15.78 2.05 0.39
N ALA A 55 -14.78 2.79 -0.09
CA ALA A 55 -14.07 2.48 -1.33
C ALA A 55 -13.21 1.21 -1.19
N GLU A 56 -12.55 1.02 -0.05
CA GLU A 56 -11.76 -0.19 0.24
C GLU A 56 -12.63 -1.44 0.27
N TYR A 57 -13.80 -1.37 0.90
CA TYR A 57 -14.78 -2.46 0.87
C TYR A 57 -15.20 -2.81 -0.57
N ALA A 58 -15.43 -1.81 -1.42
CA ALA A 58 -15.78 -2.03 -2.83
C ALA A 58 -14.65 -2.69 -3.63
N GLN A 59 -13.38 -2.37 -3.35
CA GLN A 59 -12.22 -3.00 -3.97
C GLN A 59 -12.07 -4.46 -3.54
N GLN A 60 -12.24 -4.74 -2.26
CA GLN A 60 -12.16 -6.10 -1.72
C GLN A 60 -13.23 -7.03 -2.30
N ILE A 61 -14.48 -6.54 -2.42
CA ILE A 61 -15.58 -7.29 -3.05
C ILE A 61 -15.44 -7.31 -4.59
N GLY A 62 -14.77 -6.31 -5.18
CA GLY A 62 -14.57 -6.11 -6.61
C GLY A 62 -13.67 -7.13 -7.31
N LEU A 63 -12.90 -7.93 -6.56
CA LEU A 63 -12.04 -9.00 -7.09
C LEU A 63 -12.83 -10.18 -7.71
N GLY A 64 -14.16 -10.22 -7.54
CA GLY A 64 -15.05 -11.27 -8.03
C GLY A 64 -15.73 -11.04 -9.39
N GLY A 65 -15.37 -9.99 -10.14
CA GLY A 65 -15.90 -9.76 -11.49
C GLY A 65 -17.37 -9.33 -11.54
N SER A 66 -18.19 -9.97 -12.40
CA SER A 66 -19.59 -9.58 -12.63
C SER A 66 -20.48 -9.74 -11.40
N GLU A 67 -20.17 -10.69 -10.51
CA GLU A 67 -20.90 -10.89 -9.24
C GLU A 67 -20.73 -9.73 -8.27
N SER A 68 -19.60 -9.02 -8.31
CA SER A 68 -19.30 -7.90 -7.41
C SER A 68 -20.31 -6.76 -7.55
N VAL A 69 -20.83 -6.53 -8.76
CA VAL A 69 -21.84 -5.49 -9.02
C VAL A 69 -23.16 -5.84 -8.33
N HIS A 70 -23.57 -7.11 -8.37
CA HIS A 70 -24.77 -7.59 -7.69
C HIS A 70 -24.62 -7.53 -6.16
N ARG A 71 -23.43 -7.85 -5.64
CA ARG A 71 -23.11 -7.80 -4.21
C ARG A 71 -23.05 -6.38 -3.63
N LEU A 72 -22.57 -5.40 -4.40
CA LEU A 72 -22.53 -4.00 -3.95
C LEU A 72 -23.85 -3.25 -4.12
N SER A 73 -24.79 -3.75 -4.91
CA SER A 73 -26.10 -3.09 -5.14
C SER A 73 -26.92 -2.91 -3.84
N PRO A 74 -27.07 -3.93 -2.97
CA PRO A 74 -27.67 -3.77 -1.64
C PRO A 74 -26.96 -2.74 -0.78
N VAL A 75 -25.63 -2.75 -0.75
CA VAL A 75 -24.81 -1.85 0.08
C VAL A 75 -24.94 -0.39 -0.37
N LYS A 76 -25.02 -0.14 -1.69
CA LYS A 76 -25.32 1.21 -2.23
C LYS A 76 -26.67 1.73 -1.76
N THR A 77 -27.69 0.87 -1.79
CA THR A 77 -29.03 1.23 -1.37
C THR A 77 -29.08 1.53 0.13
N PHE A 78 -28.31 0.78 0.92
CA PHE A 78 -28.17 0.98 2.36
C PHE A 78 -27.47 2.30 2.71
N LEU A 79 -26.35 2.63 2.05
CA LEU A 79 -25.68 3.92 2.26
C LEU A 79 -26.50 5.11 1.75
N ALA A 80 -27.26 4.94 0.68
CA ALA A 80 -28.19 5.97 0.22
C ALA A 80 -29.30 6.24 1.24
N TYR A 81 -29.78 5.21 1.93
CA TYR A 81 -30.76 5.35 3.01
C TYR A 81 -30.21 6.16 4.19
N TRP A 82 -28.93 6.02 4.54
CA TRP A 82 -28.33 6.84 5.61
C TRP A 82 -28.35 8.33 5.29
N LYS A 83 -28.17 8.68 4.00
CA LYS A 83 -28.28 10.07 3.55
C LYS A 83 -29.73 10.57 3.61
N ASP A 84 -30.68 9.74 3.20
CA ASP A 84 -32.12 10.05 3.24
C ASP A 84 -32.60 10.31 4.68
N GLN A 85 -32.11 9.51 5.64
CA GLN A 85 -32.38 9.68 7.07
C GLN A 85 -31.59 10.81 7.73
N GLY A 86 -30.72 11.52 6.98
CA GLY A 86 -29.91 12.63 7.51
C GLY A 86 -28.79 12.22 8.47
N TRP A 87 -28.43 10.93 8.53
CA TRP A 87 -27.37 10.44 9.43
C TRP A 87 -25.96 10.70 8.91
N ILE A 88 -25.82 10.96 7.61
CA ILE A 88 -24.57 11.32 6.95
C ILE A 88 -24.79 12.54 6.05
N GLU A 89 -23.85 13.49 6.10
CA GLU A 89 -23.87 14.67 5.22
C GLU A 89 -23.26 14.35 3.84
N ASN A 90 -22.23 13.49 3.83
CA ASN A 90 -21.49 13.13 2.63
C ASN A 90 -22.08 11.87 1.95
N GLY A 91 -22.26 11.92 0.63
CA GLY A 91 -22.87 10.82 -0.14
C GLY A 91 -21.95 9.60 -0.33
N LEU A 92 -21.87 8.74 0.68
CA LEU A 92 -20.98 7.56 0.70
C LEU A 92 -21.27 6.53 -0.39
N ALA A 93 -22.51 6.44 -0.88
CA ALA A 93 -22.91 5.49 -1.93
C ALA A 93 -22.14 5.68 -3.26
N SER A 94 -21.66 6.89 -3.54
CA SER A 94 -20.95 7.22 -4.77
C SER A 94 -19.53 6.61 -4.85
N HIS A 95 -18.97 6.22 -3.70
CA HIS A 95 -17.64 5.64 -3.55
C HIS A 95 -17.61 4.11 -3.70
N LEU A 96 -18.77 3.44 -3.73
CA LEU A 96 -18.90 2.00 -4.02
C LEU A 96 -18.77 1.71 -5.53
N ARG A 97 -17.60 1.90 -6.14
CA ARG A 97 -17.38 1.59 -7.57
C ARG A 97 -16.48 0.36 -7.75
N VAL A 98 -17.03 -0.70 -8.34
CA VAL A 98 -16.23 -1.81 -8.88
C VAL A 98 -15.54 -1.33 -10.16
N PRO A 99 -14.22 -1.51 -10.33
CA PRO A 99 -13.58 -1.28 -11.61
C PRO A 99 -14.21 -2.20 -12.67
N ARG A 100 -14.90 -1.63 -13.65
CA ARG A 100 -15.34 -2.39 -14.83
C ARG A 100 -14.10 -2.78 -15.61
N THR A 101 -13.76 -4.07 -15.62
CA THR A 101 -12.77 -4.63 -16.53
C THR A 101 -13.20 -4.34 -17.96
N ARG A 102 -12.58 -3.33 -18.58
CA ARG A 102 -12.67 -3.09 -20.01
C ARG A 102 -11.52 -3.85 -20.65
N ARG A 103 -11.84 -4.93 -21.37
CA ARG A 103 -10.93 -5.61 -22.28
C ARG A 103 -10.66 -4.68 -23.46
N THR A 104 -9.51 -4.02 -23.49
CA THR A 104 -8.93 -3.43 -24.70
C THR A 104 -7.43 -3.70 -24.73
N THR A 105 -6.98 -4.17 -25.88
CA THR A 105 -5.63 -4.50 -26.31
C THR A 105 -4.64 -3.33 -26.15
N ALA A 106 -3.38 -3.69 -25.85
CA ALA A 106 -2.17 -2.85 -25.91
C ALA A 106 -2.05 -1.68 -24.91
N GLY A 107 -1.39 -1.98 -23.78
CA GLY A 107 -0.28 -1.18 -23.23
C GLY A 107 -0.45 0.33 -23.07
N ALA A 108 -1.34 0.78 -22.19
CA ALA A 108 -1.33 2.15 -21.69
C ALA A 108 -1.30 2.13 -20.15
N LYS A 109 -0.08 2.23 -19.61
CA LYS A 109 0.16 2.56 -18.20
C LYS A 109 -0.20 4.04 -18.01
N THR A 110 -1.24 4.35 -17.26
CA THR A 110 -1.40 5.69 -16.71
C THR A 110 -1.96 5.66 -15.29
N ALA A 111 -1.16 6.26 -14.42
CA ALA A 111 -1.56 7.04 -13.26
C ALA A 111 -2.26 6.28 -12.13
N ASN A 112 -1.51 5.38 -11.50
CA ASN A 112 -1.57 5.31 -10.05
C ASN A 112 -1.09 6.68 -9.54
N ARG A 113 -2.00 7.51 -9.04
CA ARG A 113 -1.64 8.73 -8.32
C ARG A 113 -1.30 8.27 -6.90
N PRO A 114 -0.02 8.17 -6.51
CA PRO A 114 0.27 7.87 -5.12
C PRO A 114 -0.26 9.04 -4.30
N THR A 115 -1.09 8.73 -3.32
CA THR A 115 -1.18 9.54 -2.11
C THR A 115 0.25 9.72 -1.61
N TYR A 116 0.81 10.92 -1.77
CA TYR A 116 2.10 11.30 -1.19
C TYR A 116 1.92 11.46 0.31
N SER A 117 1.83 10.34 1.02
CA SER A 117 2.46 10.24 2.33
C SER A 117 3.95 10.22 2.01
N GLY A 118 4.65 11.34 2.29
CA GLY A 118 6.07 11.49 2.00
C GLY A 118 6.82 10.22 2.35
N SER A 119 7.49 9.62 1.35
CA SER A 119 8.22 8.38 1.55
C SER A 119 9.32 8.71 2.56
N GLN A 120 9.13 8.19 3.77
CA GLN A 120 10.10 8.33 4.85
C GLN A 120 11.34 7.57 4.41
N LEU A 121 12.39 8.33 4.07
CA LEU A 121 13.68 7.76 3.76
C LEU A 121 14.63 8.05 4.92
N SER A 122 15.45 7.06 5.18
CA SER A 122 16.62 7.20 6.01
C SER A 122 17.72 7.99 5.31
N GLN A 123 18.70 8.46 6.10
CA GLN A 123 19.84 9.21 5.56
C GLN A 123 20.66 8.38 4.57
N GLU A 124 20.97 7.10 4.85
CA GLU A 124 21.76 6.27 3.92
C GLU A 124 20.95 5.94 2.65
N GLY A 125 19.64 5.71 2.78
CA GLY A 125 18.74 5.52 1.65
C GLY A 125 18.70 6.75 0.73
N TYR A 126 18.64 7.95 1.31
CA TYR A 126 18.70 9.21 0.58
C TYR A 126 20.05 9.36 -0.14
N ASP A 127 21.16 9.11 0.55
CA ASP A 127 22.51 9.21 0.00
C ASP A 127 22.73 8.24 -1.18
N ARG A 128 22.16 7.03 -1.10
CA ARG A 128 22.17 6.06 -2.22
C ARG A 128 21.39 6.54 -3.43
N LEU A 129 20.24 7.20 -3.25
CA LEU A 129 19.49 7.77 -4.36
C LEU A 129 20.24 8.94 -5.00
N VAL A 130 20.87 9.78 -4.19
CA VAL A 130 21.72 10.89 -4.66
C VAL A 130 22.92 10.36 -5.45
N ALA A 131 23.60 9.32 -4.96
CA ALA A 131 24.72 8.70 -5.66
C ALA A 131 24.31 8.08 -7.01
N GLN A 132 23.15 7.42 -7.06
CA GLN A 132 22.60 6.89 -8.32
C GLN A 132 22.23 8.01 -9.30
N LEU A 133 21.65 9.11 -8.80
CA LEU A 133 21.34 10.27 -9.62
C LEU A 133 22.60 10.89 -10.23
N ASP A 134 23.67 11.00 -9.44
CA ASP A 134 24.96 11.52 -9.90
C ASP A 134 25.58 10.65 -11.00
N GLY A 135 25.57 9.32 -10.81
CA GLY A 135 26.02 8.38 -11.83
C GLY A 135 25.26 8.51 -13.15
N LEU A 136 23.94 8.65 -13.10
CA LEU A 136 23.11 8.84 -14.30
C LEU A 136 23.34 10.20 -14.98
N LYS A 137 23.67 11.25 -14.21
CA LYS A 137 24.08 12.54 -14.78
C LYS A 137 25.42 12.43 -15.52
N GLY A 138 26.34 11.61 -15.01
CA GLY A 138 27.57 11.24 -15.72
C GLY A 138 27.28 10.52 -17.04
N GLU A 139 26.44 9.48 -17.01
CA GLU A 139 26.04 8.76 -18.23
C GLU A 139 25.33 9.64 -19.26
N ARG A 140 24.50 10.59 -18.80
CA ARG A 140 23.85 11.58 -19.67
C ARG A 140 24.85 12.38 -20.51
N ALA A 141 25.98 12.77 -19.91
CA ALA A 141 27.02 13.51 -20.61
C ALA A 141 27.68 12.65 -21.70
N ILE A 142 27.95 11.38 -21.40
CA ILE A 142 28.53 10.41 -22.35
C ILE A 142 27.58 10.19 -23.53
N VAL A 143 26.30 9.96 -23.27
CA VAL A 143 25.29 9.76 -24.33
C VAL A 143 25.15 11.01 -25.21
N LEU A 144 25.27 12.21 -24.63
CA LEU A 144 25.26 13.44 -25.43
C LEU A 144 26.47 13.52 -26.39
N GLU A 145 27.65 13.06 -25.97
CA GLU A 145 28.82 12.97 -26.84
C GLU A 145 28.63 11.92 -27.94
N ASP A 146 28.03 10.77 -27.62
CA ASP A 146 27.71 9.72 -28.60
C ASP A 146 26.71 10.22 -29.66
N ILE A 147 25.68 10.96 -29.25
CA ILE A 147 24.73 11.59 -30.19
C ILE A 147 25.47 12.59 -31.09
N LYS A 148 26.35 13.44 -30.53
CA LYS A 148 27.15 14.40 -31.33
C LYS A 148 28.04 13.69 -32.33
N ARG A 149 28.70 12.60 -31.93
CA ARG A 149 29.54 11.78 -32.81
C ARG A 149 28.73 11.11 -33.91
N ALA A 150 27.57 10.53 -33.58
CA ALA A 150 26.67 9.90 -34.54
C ALA A 150 26.01 10.90 -35.51
N MET A 151 25.80 12.16 -35.08
CA MET A 151 25.31 13.24 -35.95
C MET A 151 26.39 13.80 -36.90
N ALA A 152 27.67 13.67 -36.54
CA ALA A 152 28.78 14.09 -37.38
C ALA A 152 29.08 13.09 -38.52
N ASP A 153 28.58 11.86 -38.39
CA ASP A 153 28.65 10.85 -39.42
C ASP A 153 27.64 11.15 -40.55
N LYS A 154 28.13 11.22 -41.79
CA LYS A 154 27.38 11.76 -42.95
C LYS A 154 26.57 10.70 -43.69
N ASP A 155 26.56 9.46 -43.22
CA ASP A 155 25.75 8.38 -43.80
C ASP A 155 24.36 8.32 -43.16
N PHE A 156 23.49 9.24 -43.61
CA PHE A 156 22.16 9.44 -43.03
C PHE A 156 21.13 8.34 -43.36
N ARG A 157 21.49 7.35 -44.20
CA ARG A 157 20.51 6.40 -44.76
C ARG A 157 20.18 5.24 -43.83
N GLU A 158 21.04 4.90 -42.88
CA GLU A 158 20.79 3.87 -41.85
C GLU A 158 21.50 4.23 -40.53
N ASN A 159 21.21 5.39 -39.96
CA ASN A 159 21.90 5.86 -38.74
C ASN A 159 21.34 5.19 -37.47
N ALA A 160 21.38 3.85 -37.44
CA ALA A 160 21.06 3.02 -36.27
C ALA A 160 21.83 3.44 -35.00
N PRO A 161 23.11 3.90 -35.08
CA PRO A 161 23.81 4.45 -33.91
C PRO A 161 23.14 5.69 -33.33
N LEU A 162 22.63 6.59 -34.17
CA LEU A 162 21.93 7.79 -33.71
C LEU A 162 20.58 7.47 -33.07
N GLU A 163 19.81 6.54 -33.64
CA GLU A 163 18.55 6.09 -33.04
C GLU A 163 18.79 5.41 -31.69
N ALA A 164 19.78 4.50 -31.61
CA ALA A 164 20.15 3.84 -30.36
C ALA A 164 20.60 4.85 -29.29
N ALA A 165 21.36 5.88 -29.66
CA ALA A 165 21.81 6.91 -28.72
C ALA A 165 20.64 7.79 -28.22
N LYS A 166 19.67 8.11 -29.07
CA LYS A 166 18.45 8.84 -28.69
C LYS A 166 17.54 8.02 -27.77
N ASP A 167 17.39 6.73 -28.03
CA ASP A 167 16.63 5.84 -27.16
C ASP A 167 17.29 5.71 -25.78
N ARG A 168 18.61 5.55 -25.76
CA ARG A 168 19.39 5.52 -24.51
C ARG A 168 19.26 6.83 -23.74
N GLN A 169 19.29 7.98 -24.43
CA GLN A 169 19.03 9.28 -23.82
C GLN A 169 17.63 9.32 -23.18
N GLY A 170 16.60 8.85 -23.88
CA GLY A 170 15.24 8.78 -23.37
C GLY A 170 15.11 7.96 -22.07
N ILE A 171 15.77 6.81 -22.01
CA ILE A 171 15.79 5.93 -20.83
C ILE A 171 16.48 6.61 -19.64
N ILE A 172 17.64 7.23 -19.86
CA ILE A 172 18.39 7.93 -18.81
C ILE A 172 17.59 9.13 -18.28
N GLU A 173 17.00 9.94 -19.16
CA GLU A 173 16.18 11.11 -18.78
C GLU A 173 14.91 10.73 -18.03
N LEU A 174 14.31 9.58 -18.35
CA LEU A 174 13.19 9.05 -17.59
C LEU A 174 13.64 8.67 -16.18
N ARG A 175 14.77 7.96 -16.07
CA ARG A 175 15.27 7.47 -14.78
C ARG A 175 15.74 8.60 -13.87
N ILE A 176 16.40 9.62 -14.43
CA ILE A 176 16.77 10.84 -13.70
C ILE A 176 15.52 11.50 -13.11
N ARG A 177 14.46 11.69 -13.90
CA ARG A 177 13.21 12.30 -13.43
C ARG A 177 12.54 11.49 -12.32
N GLU A 178 12.54 10.17 -12.39
CA GLU A 178 12.02 9.31 -11.32
C GLU A 178 12.80 9.46 -10.01
N LEU A 179 14.13 9.50 -10.09
CA LEU A 179 14.98 9.66 -8.91
C LEU A 179 14.87 11.07 -8.32
N GLU A 180 14.87 12.12 -9.14
CA GLU A 180 14.68 13.50 -8.69
C GLU A 180 13.32 13.70 -8.02
N ALA A 181 12.26 13.11 -8.60
CA ALA A 181 10.94 13.13 -7.97
C ALA A 181 10.93 12.36 -6.64
N SER A 182 11.66 11.25 -6.53
CA SER A 182 11.75 10.47 -5.29
C SER A 182 12.53 11.24 -4.22
N ILE A 183 13.63 11.88 -4.58
CA ILE A 183 14.47 12.70 -3.69
C ILE A 183 13.70 13.94 -3.21
N ASN A 184 13.01 14.64 -4.10
CA ASN A 184 12.25 15.85 -3.75
C ASN A 184 11.06 15.59 -2.83
N ASN A 185 10.48 14.38 -2.90
CA ASN A 185 9.36 13.97 -2.04
C ASN A 185 9.81 13.16 -0.81
N ALA A 186 11.11 12.93 -0.64
CA ALA A 186 11.65 12.19 0.48
C ALA A 186 11.65 13.06 1.75
N GLN A 187 11.08 12.52 2.84
CA GLN A 187 11.21 13.12 4.16
C GLN A 187 12.32 12.36 4.91
N ILE A 188 13.46 13.03 5.12
CA ILE A 188 14.62 12.45 5.81
C ILE A 188 14.29 12.35 7.31
N LEU A 189 14.34 11.14 7.87
CA LEU A 189 14.24 10.96 9.33
C LEU A 189 15.61 11.24 9.97
N PRO A 190 15.69 12.12 10.97
CA PRO A 190 16.96 12.42 11.64
C PRO A 190 17.50 11.20 12.38
N GLU A 191 18.76 10.87 12.13
CA GLU A 191 19.48 9.82 12.85
C GLU A 191 19.70 10.20 14.32
N GLY A 192 19.53 9.23 15.21
CA GLY A 192 19.81 9.39 16.65
C GLY A 192 18.62 9.66 17.54
N ALA A 193 17.42 9.88 16.99
CA ALA A 193 16.22 9.63 17.77
C ALA A 193 16.12 8.10 17.92
N SER A 194 16.36 7.60 19.13
CA SER A 194 15.67 6.42 19.65
C SER A 194 14.16 6.73 19.65
N SER A 195 13.59 6.96 18.47
CA SER A 195 12.16 6.99 18.28
C SER A 195 11.76 5.57 18.56
N LYS A 196 11.09 5.39 19.69
CA LYS A 196 10.41 4.15 20.03
C LYS A 196 9.51 3.85 18.84
N VAL A 197 10.02 3.08 17.89
CA VAL A 197 9.22 2.47 16.85
C VAL A 197 8.29 1.56 17.65
N ALA A 198 7.07 2.04 17.87
CA ALA A 198 6.12 1.37 18.76
C ALA A 198 5.83 -0.05 18.24
N ARG A 199 5.94 -0.24 16.92
CA ARG A 199 5.69 -1.50 16.23
C ARG A 199 6.66 -1.72 15.07
N SER A 200 7.16 -2.94 14.92
CA SER A 200 8.04 -3.32 13.82
C SER A 200 7.34 -3.18 12.46
N ALA A 201 7.94 -2.40 11.57
CA ALA A 201 7.43 -2.14 10.22
C ALA A 201 8.49 -2.54 9.18
N VAL A 202 8.11 -2.46 7.89
CA VAL A 202 9.07 -2.63 6.79
C VAL A 202 10.17 -1.57 6.92
N GLY A 203 11.43 -1.98 6.78
CA GLY A 203 12.62 -1.18 7.03
C GLY A 203 13.14 -1.23 8.48
N ALA A 204 12.38 -1.81 9.43
CA ALA A 204 12.82 -1.88 10.82
C ALA A 204 13.79 -3.05 11.06
N LYS A 205 14.83 -2.78 11.84
CA LYS A 205 15.72 -3.77 12.45
C LYS A 205 15.14 -4.23 13.79
N VAL A 206 14.75 -5.50 13.85
CA VAL A 206 14.16 -6.17 15.00
C VAL A 206 15.21 -7.08 15.63
N THR A 207 15.52 -6.83 16.90
CA THR A 207 16.40 -7.67 17.72
C THR A 207 15.56 -8.61 18.57
N LEU A 208 15.82 -9.90 18.43
CA LEU A 208 15.10 -11.01 19.03
C LEU A 208 16.01 -11.78 19.98
N LYS A 209 15.46 -12.27 21.08
CA LYS A 209 16.13 -13.20 21.98
C LYS A 209 15.41 -14.53 21.96
N ASP A 210 16.11 -15.60 21.63
CA ASP A 210 15.59 -16.96 21.68
C ASP A 210 15.29 -17.37 23.13
N SER A 211 14.05 -17.76 23.42
CA SER A 211 13.61 -18.09 24.78
C SER A 211 14.23 -19.39 25.31
N ASN A 212 14.69 -20.29 24.44
CA ASN A 212 15.25 -21.60 24.83
C ASN A 212 16.78 -21.55 25.01
N SER A 213 17.49 -20.87 24.12
CA SER A 213 18.96 -20.81 24.10
C SER A 213 19.52 -19.50 24.66
N GLY A 214 18.68 -18.47 24.83
CA GLY A 214 19.08 -17.15 25.29
C GLY A 214 19.90 -16.34 24.28
N LYS A 215 20.12 -16.86 23.07
CA LYS A 215 20.88 -16.21 22.01
C LYS A 215 20.10 -15.04 21.41
N THR A 216 20.79 -13.94 21.15
CA THR A 216 20.21 -12.76 20.51
C THR A 216 20.53 -12.75 19.02
N VAL A 217 19.53 -12.46 18.20
CA VAL A 217 19.61 -12.42 16.74
C VAL A 217 18.94 -11.12 16.26
N ALA A 218 19.43 -10.50 15.19
CA ALA A 218 18.84 -9.28 14.66
C ALA A 218 18.48 -9.46 13.19
N TYR A 219 17.25 -9.09 12.82
CA TYR A 219 16.75 -9.14 11.45
C TYR A 219 16.26 -7.79 10.98
N THR A 220 16.50 -7.48 9.71
CA THR A 220 15.93 -6.30 9.05
C THR A 220 14.74 -6.74 8.21
N LEU A 221 13.56 -6.18 8.48
CA LEU A 221 12.36 -6.46 7.71
C LEU A 221 12.41 -5.68 6.40
N VAL A 222 12.33 -6.36 5.27
CA VAL A 222 12.42 -5.74 3.94
C VAL A 222 11.38 -6.32 2.98
N ASP A 223 11.23 -5.73 1.79
CA ASP A 223 10.40 -6.32 0.73
C ASP A 223 11.05 -7.60 0.16
N VAL A 224 10.26 -8.43 -0.54
CA VAL A 224 10.72 -9.65 -1.21
C VAL A 224 11.94 -9.40 -2.10
N ARG A 225 11.98 -8.24 -2.77
CA ARG A 225 13.04 -7.91 -3.73
C ARG A 225 14.40 -7.61 -3.07
N GLU A 226 14.41 -7.29 -1.79
CA GLU A 226 15.60 -6.87 -1.03
C GLU A 226 16.00 -7.89 0.03
N ALA A 227 15.27 -9.01 0.11
CA ALA A 227 15.51 -10.05 1.09
C ALA A 227 16.82 -10.81 0.80
N ASP A 228 17.72 -10.80 1.77
CA ASP A 228 18.99 -11.52 1.75
C ASP A 228 19.28 -12.10 3.13
N VAL A 229 19.20 -13.43 3.24
CA VAL A 229 19.42 -14.16 4.50
C VAL A 229 20.84 -13.98 5.01
N SER A 230 21.82 -13.81 4.12
CA SER A 230 23.24 -13.64 4.46
C SER A 230 23.49 -12.33 5.19
N GLU A 231 22.70 -11.29 4.85
CA GLU A 231 22.74 -9.97 5.49
C GLU A 231 21.72 -9.83 6.64
N ASN A 232 21.06 -10.92 7.04
CA ASN A 232 19.95 -10.91 7.99
C ASN A 232 18.75 -10.03 7.56
N LYS A 233 18.54 -9.86 6.24
CA LYS A 233 17.39 -9.20 5.66
C LYS A 233 16.29 -10.21 5.36
N ILE A 234 15.15 -10.06 6.02
CA ILE A 234 14.04 -11.01 5.94
C ILE A 234 12.86 -10.34 5.25
N SER A 235 12.32 -11.01 4.23
CA SER A 235 11.10 -10.57 3.56
C SER A 235 9.92 -10.54 4.52
N THR A 236 9.13 -9.48 4.48
CA THR A 236 7.84 -9.34 5.19
C THR A 236 6.80 -10.37 4.75
N THR A 237 6.98 -11.04 3.61
CA THR A 237 6.12 -12.14 3.14
C THR A 237 6.55 -13.52 3.64
N SER A 238 7.73 -13.63 4.24
CA SER A 238 8.21 -14.90 4.80
C SER A 238 7.50 -15.22 6.13
N PRO A 239 7.42 -16.50 6.56
CA PRO A 239 6.81 -16.87 7.83
C PRO A 239 7.44 -16.15 9.03
N VAL A 240 8.76 -15.93 8.97
CA VAL A 240 9.51 -15.18 9.99
C VAL A 240 9.17 -13.69 9.92
N GLY A 241 9.20 -13.08 8.73
CA GLY A 241 8.88 -11.67 8.57
C GLY A 241 7.44 -11.31 8.92
N GLN A 242 6.47 -12.17 8.58
CA GLN A 242 5.06 -12.03 8.98
C GLN A 242 4.89 -12.10 10.50
N ALA A 243 5.59 -13.04 11.15
CA ALA A 243 5.53 -13.17 12.61
C ALA A 243 6.14 -11.96 13.32
N LEU A 244 7.11 -11.30 12.68
CA LEU A 244 7.82 -10.13 13.19
C LEU A 244 7.22 -8.80 12.74
N LEU A 245 6.18 -8.79 11.89
CA LEU A 245 5.50 -7.58 11.46
C LEU A 245 4.52 -7.11 12.56
N ASP A 246 4.45 -5.79 12.77
CA ASP A 246 3.53 -5.12 13.69
C ASP A 246 3.68 -5.53 15.17
N ARG A 247 4.88 -5.96 15.57
CA ARG A 247 5.21 -6.40 16.95
C ARG A 247 5.84 -5.30 17.77
N MET A 248 5.62 -5.35 19.07
CA MET A 248 6.16 -4.38 20.03
C MET A 248 7.33 -4.97 20.82
N VAL A 249 8.18 -4.08 21.36
CA VAL A 249 9.23 -4.48 22.31
C VAL A 249 8.58 -5.12 23.54
N GLY A 250 9.04 -6.31 23.91
CA GLY A 250 8.53 -7.11 25.03
C GLY A 250 7.52 -8.19 24.62
N GLU A 251 7.09 -8.25 23.36
CA GLU A 251 6.20 -9.33 22.89
C GLU A 251 6.97 -10.61 22.58
N GLU A 252 6.34 -11.76 22.85
CA GLU A 252 6.83 -13.08 22.47
C GLU A 252 6.21 -13.50 21.12
N VAL A 253 7.07 -13.87 20.18
CA VAL A 253 6.73 -14.29 18.83
C VAL A 253 7.02 -15.77 18.69
N THR A 254 6.01 -16.51 18.27
CA THR A 254 6.11 -17.95 18.03
C THR A 254 6.11 -18.21 16.53
N ILE A 255 7.17 -18.86 16.03
CA ILE A 255 7.37 -19.13 14.61
C ILE A 255 7.40 -20.64 14.40
N ASN A 256 6.47 -21.15 13.61
CA ASN A 256 6.49 -22.55 13.20
C ASN A 256 7.41 -22.73 11.99
N VAL A 257 8.53 -23.41 12.21
CA VAL A 257 9.44 -23.85 11.14
C VAL A 257 9.38 -25.37 10.98
N PRO A 258 9.78 -25.92 9.83
CA PRO A 258 9.74 -27.38 9.60
C PRO A 258 10.53 -28.21 10.64
N LYS A 259 11.53 -27.61 11.30
CA LYS A 259 12.35 -28.24 12.34
C LYS A 259 11.79 -28.10 13.77
N GLY A 260 10.62 -27.47 13.95
CA GLY A 260 9.98 -27.26 15.25
C GLY A 260 9.45 -25.83 15.45
N THR A 261 8.92 -25.56 16.63
CA THR A 261 8.41 -24.22 16.99
C THR A 261 9.51 -23.41 17.70
N LEU A 262 9.87 -22.27 17.12
CA LEU A 262 10.82 -21.33 17.70
C LEU A 262 10.06 -20.23 18.46
N ARG A 263 10.57 -19.85 19.64
CA ARG A 263 10.00 -18.76 20.46
C ARG A 263 11.04 -17.68 20.67
N TYR A 264 10.66 -16.46 20.33
CA TYR A 264 11.54 -15.30 20.39
C TYR A 264 10.88 -14.16 21.16
N LEU A 265 11.64 -13.50 22.04
CA LEU A 265 11.24 -12.26 22.68
C LEU A 265 11.77 -11.06 21.89
N VAL A 266 10.90 -10.12 21.53
CA VAL A 266 11.32 -8.86 20.88
C VAL A 266 12.00 -7.96 21.90
N GLN A 267 13.32 -7.80 21.81
CA GLN A 267 14.09 -6.98 22.75
C GLN A 267 14.22 -5.53 22.33
N ARG A 268 14.35 -5.28 21.03
CA ARG A 268 14.60 -3.93 20.51
C ARG A 268 14.10 -3.83 19.09
N ILE A 269 13.48 -2.71 18.78
CA ILE A 269 13.09 -2.33 17.42
C ILE A 269 13.76 -1.01 17.13
N THR A 270 14.44 -0.93 16.00
CA THR A 270 15.15 0.26 15.55
C THR A 270 14.81 0.46 14.09
N ALA A 271 14.51 1.70 13.68
CA ALA A 271 14.46 2.00 12.26
C ALA A 271 15.88 1.79 11.69
N THR A 272 15.98 1.06 10.57
CA THR A 272 17.27 0.94 9.87
C THR A 272 17.41 2.14 8.96
N SER A 273 18.58 2.78 9.01
CA SER A 273 18.93 3.87 8.12
C SER A 273 19.24 3.37 6.69
#